data_AF-A0A3S3K491-F1
#
_entry.id   AF-A0A3S3K491-F1
#
_cell.length_a   1.000
_cell.length_b   1.000
_cell.length_c   1.000
_cell.angle_alpha   90.00
_cell.angle_beta   90.00
_cell.angle_gamma   90.00
#
_symmetry.space_group_name_H-M   'P 1'
#
loop_
_entity.id
_entity.type
_entity.pdbx_description
1 polymer ?
#
loop_
_entity_poly.entity_id
_entity_poly.type
_entity_poly.pdbx_seq_one_letter_code
_entity_poly.pdbx_strand_id
1 'polypeptide(L)'
;ASQAGVEILAGKRIPEGAEPIATAYAGHQFGQFVSQLGDGRAILLGEIVDQEGVRRDIQLKGCGRTPFSRGGDGRAALGPVLREYIVSEAMAALGIPTTRALAAVMTGDEVIRETYLPGAVLTRVASSHMRIGTFEFFAARGDVDAVRALADHALARHYPDAAGAARPYLALLESVIARQANLVAQWLLVGFIHGVMNTDNMSIAGETIDYGPCAFLDIYDP
;
A
#
# COMPACT_ATOMS: atom_id res chain seq x y z
N ALA A 1 3.34 9.09 23.34
CA ALA A 1 3.48 9.95 22.14
C ALA A 1 3.22 11.40 22.54
N SER A 2 3.85 12.38 21.89
CA SER A 2 3.50 13.79 22.07
C SER A 2 2.14 14.10 21.45
N GLN A 3 1.44 15.13 21.92
CA GLN A 3 0.15 15.52 21.36
C GLN A 3 0.24 15.85 19.86
N ALA A 4 1.25 16.62 19.45
CA ALA A 4 1.47 16.95 18.05
C ALA A 4 1.70 15.70 17.18
N GLY A 5 2.42 14.70 17.69
CA GLY A 5 2.62 13.43 16.99
C GLY A 5 1.32 12.66 16.79
N VAL A 6 0.47 12.58 17.82
CA VAL A 6 -0.85 11.95 17.71
C VAL A 6 -1.74 12.70 16.73
N GLU A 7 -1.73 14.03 16.74
CA GLU A 7 -2.48 14.85 15.77
C GLU A 7 -2.06 14.57 14.32
N ILE A 8 -0.75 14.39 14.07
CA ILE A 8 -0.24 14.03 12.75
C ILE A 8 -0.75 12.64 12.34
N LEU A 9 -0.58 11.64 13.21
CA LEU A 9 -0.98 10.25 12.93
C LEU A 9 -2.51 10.09 12.82
N ALA A 10 -3.28 11.00 13.42
CA ALA A 10 -4.73 11.10 13.27
C ALA A 10 -5.17 11.86 12.00
N GLY A 11 -4.25 12.42 11.22
CA GLY A 11 -4.54 13.24 10.05
C GLY A 11 -5.11 14.63 10.39
N LYS A 12 -4.91 15.13 11.61
CA LYS A 12 -5.37 16.44 12.09
C LYS A 12 -4.33 17.55 11.91
N ARG A 13 -3.06 17.18 11.72
CA ARG A 13 -1.94 18.11 11.50
C ARG A 13 -1.02 17.58 10.41
N ILE A 14 -0.60 18.45 9.50
CA ILE A 14 0.43 18.12 8.50
C ILE A 14 1.81 18.37 9.16
N PRO A 15 2.73 17.40 9.13
CA PRO A 15 4.08 17.63 9.63
C PRO A 15 4.82 18.68 8.80
N GLU A 16 5.72 19.43 9.43
CA GLU A 16 6.54 20.41 8.73
C GLU A 16 7.39 19.72 7.64
N GLY A 17 7.43 20.32 6.44
CA GLY A 17 8.15 19.79 5.28
C GLY A 17 7.45 18.64 4.53
N ALA A 18 6.28 18.20 4.98
CA ALA A 18 5.49 17.20 4.25
C ALA A 18 4.68 17.84 3.11
N GLU A 19 4.61 17.15 1.98
CA GLU A 19 3.77 17.50 0.82
C GLU A 19 2.80 16.33 0.56
N PRO A 20 1.66 16.28 1.28
CA PRO A 20 0.80 15.12 1.22
C PRO A 20 0.10 14.99 -0.13
N ILE A 21 0.14 13.79 -0.71
CA ILE A 21 -0.50 13.48 -1.99
C ILE A 21 -1.43 12.27 -1.89
N ALA A 22 -2.47 12.26 -2.72
CA ALA A 22 -3.23 11.05 -3.05
C ALA A 22 -2.74 10.56 -4.41
N THR A 23 -2.35 9.29 -4.51
CA THR A 23 -1.83 8.74 -5.78
C THR A 23 -2.96 8.28 -6.69
N ALA A 24 -2.78 8.45 -8.00
CA ALA A 24 -3.64 7.85 -9.02
C ALA A 24 -3.04 6.51 -9.49
N TYR A 25 -3.90 5.51 -9.66
CA TYR A 25 -3.54 4.23 -10.26
C TYR A 25 -4.78 3.64 -10.95
N ALA A 26 -4.62 2.62 -11.79
CA ALA A 26 -5.70 1.81 -12.37
C ALA A 26 -5.61 0.40 -11.77
N GLY A 27 -6.43 -0.53 -12.25
CA GLY A 27 -6.27 -1.93 -11.86
C GLY A 27 -7.23 -2.87 -12.58
N HIS A 28 -6.82 -4.11 -12.76
CA HIS A 28 -7.70 -5.23 -13.09
C HIS A 28 -8.31 -5.75 -11.80
N GLN A 29 -9.59 -5.43 -11.59
CA GLN A 29 -10.36 -5.91 -10.44
C GLN A 29 -11.15 -7.15 -10.84
N PHE A 30 -10.83 -8.29 -10.25
CA PHE A 30 -11.44 -9.59 -10.59
C PHE A 30 -11.44 -9.87 -12.11
N GLY A 31 -10.32 -9.54 -12.76
CA GLY A 31 -10.13 -9.73 -14.20
C GLY A 31 -10.71 -8.65 -15.11
N GLN A 32 -11.44 -7.67 -14.58
CA GLN A 32 -11.99 -6.55 -15.35
C GLN A 32 -11.16 -5.28 -15.17
N PHE A 33 -10.79 -4.63 -16.27
CA PHE A 33 -9.99 -3.40 -16.21
C PHE A 33 -10.82 -2.21 -15.71
N VAL A 34 -10.31 -1.54 -14.68
CA VAL A 34 -10.85 -0.29 -14.14
C VAL A 34 -9.83 0.83 -14.37
N SER A 35 -10.13 1.69 -15.34
CA SER A 35 -9.20 2.69 -15.91
C SER A 35 -8.79 3.82 -14.96
N GLN A 36 -9.52 3.99 -13.87
CA GLN A 36 -9.23 4.99 -12.85
C GLN A 36 -9.59 4.46 -11.48
N LEU A 37 -8.55 4.17 -10.70
CA LEU A 37 -8.56 4.00 -9.27
C LEU A 37 -7.84 5.17 -8.58
N GLY A 38 -7.03 4.89 -7.56
CA GLY A 38 -6.33 5.87 -6.76
C GLY A 38 -6.59 5.70 -5.27
N ASP A 39 -5.82 6.44 -4.47
CA ASP A 39 -5.90 6.43 -3.01
C ASP A 39 -7.23 7.07 -2.55
N GLY A 40 -8.31 6.32 -2.58
CA GLY A 40 -9.66 6.83 -2.28
C GLY A 40 -9.93 7.10 -0.80
N ARG A 41 -9.07 6.61 0.08
CA ARG A 41 -9.13 6.82 1.54
C ARG A 41 -7.75 6.86 2.17
N ALA A 42 -6.73 7.17 1.38
CA ALA A 42 -5.36 7.20 1.84
C ALA A 42 -4.65 8.45 1.35
N ILE A 43 -3.66 8.90 2.11
CA ILE A 43 -2.80 10.04 1.79
C ILE A 43 -1.37 9.64 2.10
N LEU A 44 -0.50 9.69 1.10
CA LEU A 44 0.94 9.62 1.30
C LEU A 44 1.38 10.97 1.87
N LEU A 45 1.76 11.01 3.16
CA LEU A 45 2.27 12.23 3.78
C LEU A 45 3.60 12.65 3.17
N GLY A 46 4.40 11.67 2.76
CA GLY A 46 5.71 11.86 2.18
C GLY A 46 6.61 10.66 2.51
N GLU A 47 7.90 10.90 2.39
CA GLU A 47 8.94 9.90 2.59
C GLU A 47 9.85 10.32 3.72
N ILE A 48 10.30 9.36 4.51
CA ILE A 48 11.33 9.56 5.53
C ILE A 48 12.51 8.62 5.26
N VAL A 49 13.70 9.07 5.61
CA VAL A 49 14.89 8.20 5.72
C VAL A 49 15.05 7.86 7.19
N ASP A 50 15.06 6.57 7.51
CA ASP A 50 15.22 6.12 8.88
C ASP A 50 16.66 6.23 9.39
N GLN A 51 16.91 5.75 10.61
CA GLN A 51 18.23 5.77 11.22
C GLN A 51 19.22 4.80 10.56
N GLU A 52 18.74 3.83 9.80
CA GLU A 52 19.54 2.89 9.01
C GLU A 52 19.80 3.39 7.57
N GLY A 53 19.31 4.58 7.21
CA GLY A 53 19.44 5.13 5.86
C GLY A 53 18.42 4.58 4.85
N VAL A 54 17.41 3.83 5.30
CA VAL A 54 16.37 3.26 4.44
C VAL A 54 15.23 4.25 4.26
N ARG A 55 14.93 4.57 3.00
CA ARG A 55 13.80 5.41 2.62
C ARG A 55 12.48 4.64 2.73
N ARG A 56 11.49 5.21 3.41
CA ARG A 56 10.16 4.64 3.57
C ARG A 56 9.06 5.68 3.32
N ASP A 57 7.98 5.22 2.72
CA ASP A 57 6.73 5.98 2.57
C ASP A 57 5.96 5.97 3.90
N ILE A 58 5.37 7.10 4.26
CA ILE A 58 4.42 7.21 5.37
C ILE A 58 3.04 7.55 4.81
N GLN A 59 2.10 6.60 4.90
CA GLN A 59 0.74 6.75 4.39
C GLN A 59 -0.28 6.69 5.53
N LEU A 60 -1.18 7.67 5.58
CA LEU A 60 -2.35 7.62 6.46
C LEU A 60 -3.54 7.02 5.70
N LYS A 61 -4.19 6.02 6.27
CA LYS A 61 -5.37 5.35 5.70
C LYS A 61 -6.57 5.55 6.61
N GLY A 62 -7.63 6.16 6.08
CA GLY A 62 -8.85 6.54 6.81
C GLY A 62 -8.92 8.02 7.24
N CYS A 63 -7.98 8.86 6.79
CA CYS A 63 -7.89 10.26 7.20
C CYS A 63 -8.88 11.21 6.50
N GLY A 64 -9.64 10.75 5.51
CA GLY A 64 -10.65 11.55 4.82
C GLY A 64 -10.74 11.29 3.32
N ARG A 65 -11.61 12.06 2.67
CA ARG A 65 -11.86 11.97 1.22
C ARG A 65 -10.69 12.52 0.42
N THR A 66 -10.52 11.95 -0.77
CA THR A 66 -9.59 12.40 -1.80
C THR A 66 -10.36 12.53 -3.13
N PRO A 67 -9.74 13.09 -4.19
CA PRO A 67 -10.32 13.05 -5.53
C PRO A 67 -10.66 11.64 -6.03
N PHE A 68 -10.09 10.59 -5.41
CA PHE A 68 -10.24 9.19 -5.81
C PHE A 68 -11.27 8.41 -4.98
N SER A 69 -11.99 9.03 -4.04
CA SER A 69 -12.92 8.32 -3.13
C SER A 69 -14.15 7.68 -3.81
N ARG A 70 -14.47 8.04 -5.06
CA ARG A 70 -15.61 7.50 -5.86
C ARG A 70 -16.93 7.33 -5.08
N GLY A 71 -17.29 8.34 -4.29
CA GLY A 71 -18.52 8.34 -3.47
C GLY A 71 -18.35 7.79 -2.05
N GLY A 72 -17.21 7.16 -1.73
CA GLY A 72 -16.87 6.77 -0.37
C GLY A 72 -16.55 7.98 0.54
N ASP A 73 -16.70 7.76 1.85
CA ASP A 73 -16.44 8.76 2.89
C ASP A 73 -14.95 9.01 3.16
N GLY A 74 -14.06 8.18 2.63
CA GLY A 74 -12.63 8.26 2.86
C GLY A 74 -12.19 7.91 4.28
N ARG A 75 -13.10 7.36 5.10
CA ARG A 75 -12.86 6.99 6.50
C ARG A 75 -12.68 5.49 6.64
N ALA A 76 -12.03 5.07 7.74
CA ALA A 76 -11.91 3.67 8.11
C ALA A 76 -12.54 3.43 9.47
N ALA A 77 -13.26 2.30 9.60
CA ALA A 77 -13.74 1.83 10.89
C ALA A 77 -12.58 1.17 11.66
N LEU A 78 -12.68 1.14 12.99
CA LEU A 78 -11.65 0.62 13.88
C LEU A 78 -11.30 -0.85 13.59
N GLY A 79 -12.29 -1.71 13.35
CA GLY A 79 -12.07 -3.13 13.09
C GLY A 79 -11.11 -3.42 11.93
N PRO A 80 -11.37 -2.88 10.71
CA PRO A 80 -10.43 -2.98 9.59
C PRO A 80 -9.04 -2.41 9.87
N VAL A 81 -8.93 -1.28 10.60
CA VAL A 81 -7.64 -0.69 10.98
C VAL A 81 -6.84 -1.62 11.88
N LEU A 82 -7.49 -2.20 12.91
CA LEU A 82 -6.84 -3.16 13.81
C LEU A 82 -6.46 -4.45 13.09
N ARG A 83 -7.30 -4.94 12.18
CA ARG A 83 -6.96 -6.12 11.36
C ARG A 83 -5.70 -5.86 10.54
N GLU A 84 -5.65 -4.75 9.81
CA GLU A 84 -4.48 -4.41 9.00
C GLU A 84 -3.24 -4.22 9.86
N TYR A 85 -3.36 -3.57 11.03
CA TYR A 85 -2.25 -3.45 12.00
C TYR A 85 -1.74 -4.82 12.46
N ILE A 86 -2.62 -5.69 12.94
CA ILE A 86 -2.23 -6.98 13.51
C ILE A 86 -1.63 -7.89 12.44
N VAL A 87 -2.28 -7.99 11.28
CA VAL A 87 -1.86 -8.92 10.23
C VAL A 87 -0.57 -8.46 9.56
N SER A 88 -0.39 -7.15 9.31
CA SER A 88 0.88 -6.63 8.78
C SER A 88 2.05 -6.94 9.71
N GLU A 89 1.91 -6.67 11.00
CA GLU A 89 2.99 -6.91 11.95
C GLU A 89 3.23 -8.41 12.20
N ALA A 90 2.19 -9.24 12.13
CA ALA A 90 2.34 -10.70 12.17
C ALA A 90 3.13 -11.23 10.95
N MET A 91 2.82 -10.75 9.75
CA MET A 91 3.55 -11.11 8.53
C MET A 91 5.03 -10.70 8.63
N ALA A 92 5.30 -9.50 9.16
CA ALA A 92 6.66 -9.06 9.41
C ALA A 92 7.39 -9.94 10.44
N ALA A 93 6.72 -10.35 11.52
CA ALA A 93 7.28 -11.24 12.54
C ALA A 93 7.57 -12.65 11.99
N LEU A 94 6.79 -13.11 11.00
CA LEU A 94 7.02 -14.34 10.24
C LEU A 94 8.15 -14.23 9.20
N GLY A 95 8.76 -13.04 9.05
CA GLY A 95 9.79 -12.78 8.06
C GLY A 95 9.26 -12.62 6.63
N ILE A 96 7.94 -12.45 6.46
CA ILE A 96 7.32 -12.29 5.14
C ILE A 96 7.30 -10.79 4.77
N PRO A 97 7.80 -10.41 3.57
CA PRO A 97 7.77 -9.03 3.13
C PRO A 97 6.37 -8.41 3.14
N THR A 98 6.24 -7.27 3.80
CA THR A 98 4.95 -6.60 4.03
C THR A 98 5.11 -5.12 4.34
N THR A 99 4.09 -4.33 3.99
CA THR A 99 3.90 -3.00 4.58
C THR A 99 3.75 -3.12 6.10
N ARG A 100 4.32 -2.19 6.84
CA ARG A 100 4.31 -2.14 8.30
C ARG A 100 3.25 -1.20 8.84
N ALA A 101 2.84 -1.38 10.09
CA ALA A 101 1.93 -0.49 10.77
C ALA A 101 2.64 0.26 11.91
N LEU A 102 2.77 1.58 11.77
CA LEU A 102 3.38 2.42 12.79
C LEU A 102 2.39 2.79 13.91
N ALA A 103 1.13 3.02 13.56
CA ALA A 103 0.11 3.44 14.53
C ALA A 103 -1.31 3.12 14.06
N ALA A 104 -2.19 2.88 15.03
CA ALA A 104 -3.64 2.88 14.87
C ALA A 104 -4.22 3.93 15.84
N VAL A 105 -4.91 4.94 15.32
CA VAL A 105 -5.38 6.09 16.10
C VAL A 105 -6.89 6.24 15.93
N MET A 106 -7.64 6.23 17.04
CA MET A 106 -9.07 6.54 16.99
C MET A 106 -9.29 8.02 16.67
N THR A 107 -10.25 8.33 15.80
CA THR A 107 -10.53 9.72 15.42
C THR A 107 -11.39 10.45 16.45
N GLY A 108 -12.22 9.70 17.17
CA GLY A 108 -13.31 10.19 18.02
C GLY A 108 -14.64 10.32 17.27
N ASP A 109 -14.62 10.18 15.94
CA ASP A 109 -15.81 10.24 15.09
C ASP A 109 -16.40 8.84 14.88
N GLU A 110 -17.69 8.76 14.54
CA GLU A 110 -18.33 7.54 14.06
C GLU A 110 -18.27 7.46 12.53
N VAL A 111 -18.19 6.23 12.03
CA VAL A 111 -18.18 5.88 10.62
C VAL A 111 -19.40 5.00 10.34
N ILE A 112 -20.22 5.40 9.39
CA ILE A 112 -21.46 4.70 9.04
C ILE A 112 -21.13 3.56 8.07
N ARG A 113 -21.42 2.32 8.47
CA ARG A 113 -21.44 1.15 7.59
C ARG A 113 -22.85 0.54 7.67
N GLU A 114 -22.98 -0.76 7.90
CA GLU A 114 -24.25 -1.37 8.28
C GLU A 114 -24.74 -0.83 9.64
N THR A 115 -23.80 -0.43 10.51
CA THR A 115 -24.03 0.22 11.81
C THR A 115 -23.08 1.41 11.99
N TYR A 116 -23.28 2.19 13.06
CA TYR A 116 -22.30 3.18 13.51
C TYR A 116 -21.12 2.47 14.17
N LEU A 117 -19.92 2.71 13.64
CA LEU A 117 -18.68 2.09 14.13
C LEU A 117 -17.68 3.18 14.51
N PRO A 118 -16.82 2.97 15.53
CA PRO A 118 -15.75 3.90 15.84
C PRO A 118 -14.81 4.09 14.64
N GLY A 119 -14.49 5.34 14.32
CA GLY A 119 -13.53 5.70 13.28
C GLY A 119 -12.08 5.60 13.75
N ALA A 120 -11.20 5.21 12.84
CA ALA A 120 -9.77 5.14 13.09
C ALA A 120 -8.95 5.46 11.84
N VAL A 121 -7.68 5.82 12.08
CA VAL A 121 -6.65 6.02 11.05
C VAL A 121 -5.52 5.03 11.29
N LEU A 122 -5.10 4.36 10.23
CA LEU A 122 -3.88 3.57 10.21
C LEU A 122 -2.73 4.42 9.66
N THR A 123 -1.59 4.43 10.33
CA THR A 123 -0.33 4.92 9.75
C THR A 123 0.44 3.72 9.20
N ARG A 124 0.41 3.56 7.88
CA ARG A 124 1.12 2.52 7.14
C ARG A 124 2.50 3.02 6.72
N VAL A 125 3.48 2.13 6.82
CA VAL A 125 4.87 2.37 6.42
C VAL A 125 5.25 1.34 5.38
N ALA A 126 5.81 1.75 4.25
CA ALA A 126 6.19 0.83 3.18
C ALA A 126 7.53 1.25 2.58
N SER A 127 8.23 0.33 1.91
CA SER A 127 9.34 0.75 1.05
C SER A 127 8.83 1.62 -0.11
N SER A 128 7.61 1.39 -0.58
CA SER A 128 6.93 2.17 -1.62
C SER A 128 5.46 1.76 -1.78
N HIS A 129 4.59 2.72 -2.12
CA HIS A 129 3.19 2.46 -2.51
C HIS A 129 2.96 2.33 -4.03
N MET A 130 4.03 2.25 -4.84
CA MET A 130 3.93 1.89 -6.25
C MET A 130 3.39 0.47 -6.45
N ARG A 131 2.47 0.33 -7.39
CA ARG A 131 1.72 -0.91 -7.65
C ARG A 131 1.79 -1.25 -9.14
N ILE A 132 1.46 -2.49 -9.50
CA ILE A 132 1.24 -2.85 -10.92
C ILE A 132 0.19 -1.91 -11.53
N GLY A 133 -0.89 -1.64 -10.78
CA GLY A 133 -1.92 -0.67 -11.15
C GLY A 133 -1.42 0.75 -11.43
N THR A 134 -0.31 1.19 -10.82
CA THR A 134 0.30 2.50 -11.11
C THR A 134 0.86 2.55 -12.52
N PHE A 135 1.52 1.47 -12.98
CA PHE A 135 2.00 1.35 -14.35
C PHE A 135 0.84 1.20 -15.34
N GLU A 136 -0.16 0.39 -15.01
CA GLU A 136 -1.35 0.19 -15.85
C GLU A 136 -2.10 1.50 -16.12
N PHE A 137 -2.12 2.42 -15.15
CA PHE A 137 -2.77 3.73 -15.30
C PHE A 137 -2.21 4.54 -16.46
N PHE A 138 -0.88 4.68 -16.54
CA PHE A 138 -0.23 5.45 -17.60
C PHE A 138 -0.17 4.67 -18.91
N ALA A 139 0.06 3.35 -18.84
CA ALA A 139 0.08 2.48 -20.02
C ALA A 139 -1.27 2.50 -20.76
N ALA A 140 -2.39 2.41 -20.05
CA ALA A 140 -3.73 2.45 -20.66
C ALA A 140 -4.07 3.80 -21.33
N ARG A 141 -3.31 4.86 -21.03
CA ARG A 141 -3.45 6.19 -21.64
C ARG A 141 -2.47 6.42 -22.78
N GLY A 142 -1.60 5.46 -23.09
CA GLY A 142 -0.53 5.60 -24.07
C GLY A 142 0.60 6.52 -23.61
N ASP A 143 0.69 6.82 -22.32
CA ASP A 143 1.70 7.73 -21.76
C ASP A 143 3.01 6.97 -21.48
N VAL A 144 3.77 6.74 -22.56
CA VAL A 144 5.02 5.97 -22.53
C VAL A 144 6.10 6.68 -21.70
N ASP A 145 6.12 8.01 -21.69
CA ASP A 145 7.12 8.77 -20.95
C ASP A 145 6.89 8.69 -19.44
N ALA A 146 5.62 8.73 -18.98
CA ALA A 146 5.31 8.49 -17.58
C ALA A 146 5.60 7.04 -17.15
N VAL A 147 5.31 6.05 -18.01
CA VAL A 147 5.68 4.65 -17.75
C VAL A 147 7.21 4.50 -17.62
N ARG A 148 7.98 5.16 -18.49
CA ARG A 148 9.45 5.17 -18.41
C ARG A 148 9.93 5.81 -17.11
N ALA A 149 9.38 6.97 -16.75
CA ALA A 149 9.74 7.65 -15.51
C ALA A 149 9.45 6.81 -14.27
N LEU A 150 8.32 6.09 -14.23
CA LEU A 150 8.01 5.14 -13.16
C LEU A 150 8.98 3.96 -13.13
N ALA A 151 9.34 3.41 -14.30
CA ALA A 151 10.30 2.32 -14.39
C ALA A 151 11.70 2.74 -13.90
N ASP A 152 12.16 3.93 -14.30
CA ASP A 152 13.43 4.50 -13.86
C ASP A 152 13.43 4.75 -12.34
N HIS A 153 12.33 5.27 -11.79
CA HIS A 153 12.18 5.45 -10.36
C HIS A 153 12.18 4.10 -9.60
N ALA A 154 11.47 3.10 -10.12
CA ALA A 154 11.43 1.76 -9.52
C ALA A 154 12.79 1.06 -9.56
N LEU A 155 13.54 1.18 -10.67
CA LEU A 155 14.91 0.70 -10.78
C LEU A 155 15.81 1.34 -9.74
N ALA A 156 15.86 2.67 -9.69
CA ALA A 156 16.73 3.40 -8.77
C ALA A 156 16.40 3.10 -7.29
N ARG A 157 15.12 2.95 -6.97
CA ARG A 157 14.66 2.81 -5.57
C ARG A 157 14.68 1.37 -5.07
N HIS A 158 14.27 0.40 -5.89
CA HIS A 158 13.98 -0.97 -5.43
C HIS A 158 14.87 -2.03 -6.06
N TYR A 159 15.44 -1.75 -7.23
CA TYR A 159 16.18 -2.73 -8.03
C TYR A 159 17.48 -2.13 -8.62
N PRO A 160 18.37 -1.56 -7.77
CA PRO A 160 19.57 -0.89 -8.26
C PRO A 160 20.48 -1.82 -9.07
N ASP A 161 20.53 -3.11 -8.74
CA ASP A 161 21.29 -4.12 -9.48
C ASP A 161 20.78 -4.31 -10.91
N ALA A 162 19.46 -4.19 -11.13
CA ALA A 162 18.84 -4.27 -12.45
C ALA A 162 19.09 -3.01 -13.29
N ALA A 163 19.37 -1.86 -12.65
CA ALA A 163 19.58 -0.59 -13.35
C ALA A 163 20.86 -0.61 -14.21
N GLY A 164 21.86 -1.40 -13.82
CA GLY A 164 23.11 -1.56 -14.57
C GLY A 164 23.08 -2.63 -15.67
N ALA A 165 21.96 -3.35 -15.84
CA ALA A 165 21.86 -4.43 -16.82
C ALA A 165 21.86 -3.91 -18.27
N ALA A 166 22.24 -4.75 -19.24
CA ALA A 166 22.18 -4.40 -20.66
C ALA A 166 20.74 -4.08 -21.15
N ARG A 167 19.73 -4.63 -20.48
CA ARG A 167 18.30 -4.38 -20.73
C ARG A 167 17.59 -4.07 -19.40
N PRO A 168 17.74 -2.85 -18.84
CA PRO A 168 17.31 -2.54 -17.47
C PRO A 168 15.82 -2.79 -17.22
N TYR A 169 14.94 -2.44 -18.17
CA TYR A 169 13.49 -2.63 -18.01
C TYR A 169 13.05 -4.09 -18.08
N LEU A 170 13.77 -4.93 -18.84
CA LEU A 170 13.54 -6.37 -18.81
C LEU A 170 13.99 -6.93 -17.45
N ALA A 171 15.19 -6.54 -16.99
CA ALA A 171 15.70 -6.95 -15.69
C ALA A 171 14.81 -6.48 -14.53
N LEU A 172 14.20 -5.29 -14.62
CA LEU A 172 13.18 -4.79 -13.70
C LEU A 172 11.99 -5.75 -13.66
N LEU A 173 11.42 -6.08 -14.83
CA LEU A 173 10.27 -6.98 -14.92
C LEU A 173 10.59 -8.36 -14.33
N GLU A 174 11.74 -8.94 -14.70
CA GLU A 174 12.21 -10.22 -14.15
C GLU A 174 12.36 -10.18 -12.63
N SER A 175 12.90 -9.08 -12.09
CA SER A 175 13.06 -8.89 -10.64
C SER A 175 11.71 -8.78 -9.91
N VAL A 176 10.76 -8.03 -10.47
CA VAL A 176 9.40 -7.92 -9.91
C VAL A 176 8.69 -9.26 -9.94
N ILE A 177 8.79 -10.01 -11.04
CA ILE A 177 8.24 -11.38 -11.16
C ILE A 177 8.83 -12.28 -10.08
N ALA A 178 10.15 -12.28 -9.92
CA ALA A 178 10.83 -13.11 -8.92
C ALA A 178 10.39 -12.75 -7.49
N ARG A 179 10.29 -11.46 -7.14
CA ARG A 179 9.81 -11.04 -5.81
C ARG A 179 8.37 -11.45 -5.57
N GLN A 180 7.49 -11.27 -6.55
CA GLN A 180 6.08 -11.65 -6.42
C GLN A 180 5.90 -13.16 -6.28
N ALA A 181 6.62 -13.96 -7.07
CA ALA A 181 6.60 -15.42 -6.95
C ALA A 181 7.06 -15.89 -5.56
N ASN A 182 8.16 -15.32 -5.04
CA ASN A 182 8.66 -15.62 -3.70
C ASN A 182 7.68 -15.19 -2.60
N LEU A 183 7.00 -14.05 -2.77
CA LEU A 183 6.01 -13.55 -1.81
C LEU A 183 4.80 -14.49 -1.75
N VAL A 184 4.23 -14.85 -2.89
CA VAL A 184 3.09 -15.78 -2.97
C VAL A 184 3.47 -17.17 -2.44
N ALA A 185 4.68 -17.65 -2.73
CA ALA A 185 5.16 -18.91 -2.15
C ALA A 185 5.19 -18.86 -0.62
N GLN A 186 5.67 -17.76 -0.02
CA GLN A 186 5.64 -17.57 1.43
C GLN A 186 4.22 -17.51 1.99
N TRP A 187 3.28 -16.87 1.29
CA TRP A 187 1.86 -16.86 1.69
C TRP A 187 1.30 -18.28 1.75
N LEU A 188 1.55 -19.08 0.72
CA LEU A 188 1.11 -20.49 0.68
C LEU A 188 1.69 -21.29 1.85
N LEU A 189 2.97 -21.11 2.17
CA LEU A 189 3.65 -21.84 3.25
C LEU A 189 3.07 -21.57 4.64
N VAL A 190 2.51 -20.37 4.87
CA VAL A 190 1.87 -20.02 6.16
C VAL A 190 0.35 -20.10 6.11
N GLY A 191 -0.22 -20.60 5.00
CA GLY A 191 -1.67 -20.67 4.81
C GLY A 191 -2.35 -19.29 4.77
N PHE A 192 -1.65 -18.24 4.33
CA PHE A 192 -2.22 -16.90 4.20
C PHE A 192 -3.01 -16.76 2.91
N ILE A 193 -4.25 -16.27 3.03
CA ILE A 193 -5.16 -15.96 1.94
C ILE A 193 -5.33 -14.44 1.88
N HIS A 194 -4.84 -13.80 0.81
CA HIS A 194 -4.97 -12.35 0.62
C HIS A 194 -6.41 -11.90 0.34
N GLY A 195 -7.18 -12.73 -0.36
CA GLY A 195 -8.59 -12.51 -0.71
C GLY A 195 -8.84 -11.55 -1.90
N VAL A 196 -7.94 -10.59 -2.16
CA VAL A 196 -8.12 -9.59 -3.23
C VAL A 196 -6.82 -9.31 -3.99
N MET A 197 -6.39 -10.27 -4.83
CA MET A 197 -5.18 -10.15 -5.64
C MET A 197 -5.39 -9.38 -6.96
N ASN A 198 -6.04 -8.22 -6.87
CA ASN A 198 -6.14 -7.30 -8.02
C ASN A 198 -4.78 -6.66 -8.29
N THR A 199 -4.53 -6.20 -9.52
CA THR A 199 -3.24 -5.58 -9.88
C THR A 199 -2.97 -4.26 -9.13
N ASP A 200 -4.01 -3.59 -8.64
CA ASP A 200 -3.89 -2.43 -7.75
C ASP A 200 -3.55 -2.78 -6.30
N ASN A 201 -3.45 -4.07 -5.95
CA ASN A 201 -2.96 -4.55 -4.65
C ASN A 201 -1.62 -5.29 -4.78
N MET A 202 -0.99 -5.28 -5.95
CA MET A 202 0.31 -5.92 -6.17
C MET A 202 1.44 -4.87 -6.12
N SER A 203 2.21 -4.89 -5.04
CA SER A 203 3.33 -3.96 -4.82
C SER A 203 4.48 -4.20 -5.80
N ILE A 204 5.04 -3.13 -6.36
CA ILE A 204 6.26 -3.20 -7.17
C ILE A 204 7.47 -3.56 -6.31
N ALA A 205 7.45 -3.26 -5.00
CA ALA A 205 8.55 -3.59 -4.10
C ALA A 205 8.55 -5.08 -3.68
N GLY A 206 7.45 -5.81 -3.92
CA GLY A 206 7.29 -7.21 -3.49
C GLY A 206 6.87 -7.34 -2.02
N GLU A 207 6.09 -6.38 -1.51
CA GLU A 207 5.52 -6.40 -0.17
C GLU A 207 4.03 -6.80 -0.20
N THR A 208 3.58 -7.56 0.80
CA THR A 208 2.14 -7.72 1.09
C THR A 208 1.54 -6.36 1.44
N ILE A 209 0.42 -5.99 0.82
CA ILE A 209 -0.23 -4.68 0.99
C ILE A 209 -1.75 -4.80 0.92
N ASP A 210 -2.46 -3.91 1.61
CA ASP A 210 -3.94 -3.82 1.58
C ASP A 210 -4.67 -5.06 2.14
N TYR A 211 -4.51 -5.27 3.44
CA TYR A 211 -5.15 -6.31 4.25
C TYR A 211 -6.67 -6.11 4.46
N GLY A 212 -7.45 -6.35 3.40
CA GLY A 212 -8.91 -6.27 3.40
C GLY A 212 -9.58 -7.52 4.00
N PRO A 213 -10.13 -8.41 3.15
CA PRO A 213 -10.73 -9.68 3.58
C PRO A 213 -9.69 -10.82 3.61
N CYS A 214 -8.52 -10.55 4.18
CA CYS A 214 -7.47 -11.57 4.30
C CYS A 214 -7.75 -12.52 5.47
N ALA A 215 -7.23 -13.74 5.39
CA ALA A 215 -7.35 -14.76 6.42
C ALA A 215 -6.08 -15.63 6.48
N PHE A 216 -5.92 -16.36 7.57
CA PHE A 216 -5.03 -17.51 7.64
C PHE A 216 -5.90 -18.77 7.72
N LEU A 217 -5.43 -19.87 7.14
CA LEU A 217 -6.09 -21.17 7.25
C LEU A 217 -6.04 -21.65 8.71
N ASP A 218 -7.20 -21.83 9.32
CA ASP A 218 -7.32 -22.52 10.61
C ASP A 218 -7.25 -24.04 10.42
N ILE A 219 -8.06 -24.55 9.47
CA ILE A 219 -8.07 -25.94 9.02
C ILE A 219 -7.71 -25.93 7.54
N TYR A 220 -6.81 -26.82 7.13
CA TYR A 220 -6.41 -26.95 5.73
C TYR A 220 -7.59 -27.43 4.87
N ASP A 221 -8.00 -26.61 3.91
CA ASP A 221 -9.06 -26.86 2.92
C ASP A 221 -8.64 -26.23 1.57
N PRO A 222 -8.00 -27.01 0.66
CA PRO A 222 -7.36 -26.50 -0.56
C PRO A 222 -8.29 -26.24 -1.74
#